data_AF-A0A963Q6Q1-F1
#
_entry.id   AF-A0A963Q6Q1-F1
#
_cell.length_a   1.000
_cell.length_b   1.000
_cell.length_c   1.000
_cell.angle_alpha   90.00
_cell.angle_beta   90.00
_cell.angle_gamma   90.00
#
_symmetry.space_group_name_H-M   'P 1'
#
loop_
_entity.id
_entity.type
_entity.pdbx_description
1 polymer ?
#
loop_
_entity_poly.entity_id
_entity_poly.type
_entity_poly.pdbx_seq_one_letter_code
_entity_poly.pdbx_strand_id
1 'polypeptide(L)'
;NLYLDRIVVNGQVFGARDAGAVTDFGSGAAAFDGVNTMTSAGNLSSNGAIRFSLHGSDLLDGGAGADTMAGGFGNDRYLVDHAADVVVEAPDAGHDIVRASVSHVLSDHVEDLELTGSAAIDGTGNALRNTLRGNAAANRLDGGAGADVLVGGAGDDHYVVDDPLDLVYEVAGGGIDTVWSSVSHNLRQEVENLVLTGDAAIDGTGNTLDNQITGNAANNRLQGDAGQDRLFGGRGNDRLYGGDGVDTLFGDAPPDGEGPAAAVRVDALVVYARGTACLGEWPIMQVWVGDVLVQSFRVESAQFSAYAVTEPLGMASATVSVVFGNDAYRPELGQDRNLYVDRIEVNGRTLGARDAGVVLDYGSGAAAFDGYNTATSTGSLSSNGALHFGLEGADLLDGGSGADWMHGGHGNDSYVVDHSQDQVIEHDGGGHDIVRASVSFTLGAFVEDLELTGSGAIDGTGNAMQNSLRGNGAANRLDGGAGADMLVGGKGNDTYVLARGHGSDTIHENDNTPGNTDVAAFVGDIAADQLWFRRLGSSLEVSVIGTADRFMVNGWYNGSASRVEEFRTGDGRTLLDGQVQALVDAMASFAPPPMGQLVLPDTLAAPLAPVIAATWH
;
A
#
# COMPACT_ATOMS: atom_id res chain seq x y z
N ASN A 1 -1.97 -53.55 30.88
CA ASN A 1 -2.49 -52.39 31.64
C ASN A 1 -2.07 -52.53 33.09
N LEU A 2 -1.18 -51.65 33.53
CA LEU A 2 -0.81 -51.52 34.94
C LEU A 2 -1.69 -50.43 35.56
N TYR A 3 -2.28 -50.70 36.72
CA TYR A 3 -3.03 -49.70 37.48
C TYR A 3 -2.27 -49.45 38.78
N LEU A 4 -1.85 -48.21 38.97
CA LEU A 4 -1.08 -47.78 40.12
C LEU A 4 -2.01 -46.92 40.96
N ASP A 5 -2.09 -47.22 42.26
CA ASP A 5 -2.88 -46.43 43.20
C ASP A 5 -2.02 -45.36 43.85
N ARG A 6 -0.85 -45.76 44.35
CA ARG A 6 0.11 -44.91 45.04
C ARG A 6 1.49 -45.56 45.10
N ILE A 7 2.51 -44.74 45.36
CA ILE A 7 3.84 -45.19 45.80
C ILE A 7 4.12 -44.66 47.21
N VAL A 8 5.04 -45.31 47.91
CA VAL A 8 5.52 -44.85 49.22
C VAL A 8 7.03 -44.71 49.15
N VAL A 9 7.53 -43.49 49.34
CA VAL A 9 8.96 -43.17 49.30
C VAL A 9 9.33 -42.53 50.62
N ASN A 10 10.29 -43.12 51.34
CA ASN A 10 10.75 -42.66 52.65
C ASN A 10 9.64 -42.42 53.70
N GLY A 11 8.52 -43.15 53.58
CA GLY A 11 7.36 -43.04 54.47
C GLY A 11 6.31 -42.00 54.04
N GLN A 12 6.58 -41.21 53.00
CA GLN A 12 5.59 -40.33 52.36
C GLN A 12 4.83 -41.08 51.28
N VAL A 13 3.53 -40.79 51.17
CA VAL A 13 2.62 -41.44 50.24
C VAL A 13 2.33 -40.50 49.09
N PHE A 14 2.56 -40.96 47.86
CA PHE A 14 2.25 -40.21 46.64
C PHE A 14 1.22 -40.99 45.84
N GLY A 15 0.03 -40.44 45.68
CA GLY A 15 -1.05 -41.01 44.90
C GLY A 15 -0.78 -40.90 43.41
N ALA A 16 -1.10 -41.95 42.65
CA ALA A 16 -0.90 -41.98 41.20
C ALA A 16 -1.92 -41.13 40.43
N ARG A 17 -2.74 -40.37 41.16
CA ARG A 17 -3.74 -39.43 40.67
C ARG A 17 -3.62 -38.06 41.34
N ASP A 18 -2.57 -37.87 42.14
CA ASP A 18 -2.31 -36.59 42.79
C ASP A 18 -1.82 -35.58 41.74
N ALA A 19 -1.92 -34.29 42.03
CA ALA A 19 -1.66 -33.21 41.06
C ALA A 19 -0.24 -33.23 40.45
N GLY A 20 0.75 -33.82 41.14
CA GLY A 20 2.13 -33.99 40.67
C GLY A 20 2.44 -35.37 40.04
N ALA A 21 1.44 -36.23 39.83
CA ALA A 21 1.61 -37.50 39.14
C ALA A 21 1.31 -37.35 37.65
N VAL A 22 2.28 -37.67 36.80
CA VAL A 22 2.23 -37.44 35.35
C VAL A 22 2.47 -38.76 34.61
N THR A 23 1.63 -39.07 33.62
CA THR A 23 1.87 -40.16 32.67
C THR A 23 2.66 -39.63 31.48
N ASP A 24 3.81 -40.25 31.18
CA ASP A 24 4.60 -40.04 29.97
C ASP A 24 4.43 -41.24 29.03
N PHE A 25 4.07 -40.96 27.78
CA PHE A 25 3.77 -41.97 26.77
C PHE A 25 4.97 -42.44 25.93
N GLY A 26 6.18 -41.94 26.17
CA GLY A 26 7.38 -42.41 25.48
C GLY A 26 7.78 -43.85 25.85
N SER A 27 8.66 -44.48 25.06
CA SER A 27 9.13 -45.84 25.33
C SER A 27 10.64 -45.88 25.62
N GLY A 28 11.06 -46.75 26.55
CA GLY A 28 12.47 -46.84 26.95
C GLY A 28 12.93 -45.56 27.66
N ALA A 29 14.06 -44.97 27.22
CA ALA A 29 14.57 -43.72 27.80
C ALA A 29 13.65 -42.51 27.53
N ALA A 30 12.88 -42.55 26.43
CA ALA A 30 11.90 -41.50 26.10
C ALA A 30 10.67 -41.53 27.02
N ALA A 31 10.47 -42.56 27.86
CA ALA A 31 9.40 -42.58 28.85
C ALA A 31 9.63 -41.62 30.05
N PHE A 32 10.72 -40.84 30.01
CA PHE A 32 11.18 -39.99 31.12
C PHE A 32 11.58 -38.58 30.66
N ASP A 33 11.28 -38.20 29.41
CA ASP A 33 11.84 -37.00 28.79
C ASP A 33 11.03 -35.73 29.02
N GLY A 34 9.78 -35.82 29.50
CA GLY A 34 8.96 -34.64 29.81
C GLY A 34 8.04 -34.21 28.67
N VAL A 35 8.28 -34.69 27.45
CA VAL A 35 7.73 -34.08 26.24
C VAL A 35 6.30 -34.54 25.96
N ASN A 36 5.98 -35.81 26.22
CA ASN A 36 4.67 -36.40 25.89
C ASN A 36 3.88 -36.76 27.15
N THR A 37 3.61 -35.74 27.97
CA THR A 37 3.07 -35.92 29.32
C THR A 37 1.60 -35.53 29.44
N MET A 38 0.88 -36.18 30.37
CA MET A 38 -0.44 -35.75 30.83
C MET A 38 -0.63 -36.06 32.31
N THR A 39 -1.58 -35.41 32.98
CA THR A 39 -1.96 -35.77 34.36
C THR A 39 -2.32 -37.25 34.45
N SER A 40 -1.74 -37.95 35.43
CA SER A 40 -1.93 -39.38 35.55
C SER A 40 -3.31 -39.73 36.09
N ALA A 41 -4.02 -40.62 35.39
CA ALA A 41 -5.25 -41.25 35.88
C ALA A 41 -4.97 -42.53 36.70
N GLY A 42 -3.71 -42.81 37.03
CA GLY A 42 -3.27 -43.99 37.76
C GLY A 42 -3.28 -45.27 36.91
N ASN A 43 -3.25 -45.16 35.58
CA ASN A 43 -3.19 -46.31 34.67
C ASN A 43 -2.17 -46.11 33.53
N LEU A 44 -1.43 -47.18 33.24
CA LEU A 44 -0.57 -47.31 32.06
C LEU A 44 -1.14 -48.38 31.14
N SER A 45 -1.73 -47.93 30.03
CA SER A 45 -2.29 -48.78 28.98
C SER A 45 -1.37 -48.96 27.76
N SER A 46 -0.24 -48.25 27.71
CA SER A 46 0.79 -48.33 26.67
C SER A 46 2.19 -48.50 27.29
N ASN A 47 3.22 -48.65 26.44
CA ASN A 47 4.61 -48.58 26.87
C ASN A 47 4.91 -47.13 27.26
N GLY A 48 4.97 -46.84 28.57
CA GLY A 48 5.13 -45.50 29.15
C GLY A 48 5.46 -45.57 30.65
N ALA A 49 5.56 -44.42 31.31
CA ALA A 49 5.83 -44.33 32.75
C ALA A 49 4.81 -43.41 33.46
N ILE A 50 4.51 -43.71 34.72
CA ILE A 50 3.89 -42.74 35.64
C ILE A 50 5.01 -42.19 36.50
N ARG A 51 5.28 -40.90 36.34
CA ARG A 51 6.24 -40.15 37.14
C ARG A 51 5.51 -39.49 38.30
N PHE A 52 6.08 -39.62 39.48
CA PHE A 52 5.60 -38.98 40.69
C PHE A 52 6.61 -37.91 41.05
N SER A 53 6.18 -36.65 41.17
CA SER A 53 7.00 -35.69 41.89
C SER A 53 7.12 -36.16 43.33
N LEU A 54 8.35 -36.27 43.83
CA LEU A 54 8.63 -36.53 45.24
C LEU A 54 8.58 -35.25 46.08
N HIS A 55 8.38 -34.11 45.42
CA HIS A 55 8.25 -32.81 46.02
C HIS A 55 6.76 -32.39 46.01
N GLY A 56 6.33 -31.70 47.07
CA GLY A 56 4.92 -31.31 47.24
C GLY A 56 4.55 -30.19 46.28
N SER A 57 3.25 -30.04 45.99
CA SER A 57 2.71 -28.83 45.37
C SER A 57 2.17 -27.95 46.49
N ASP A 58 2.85 -26.84 46.76
CA ASP A 58 2.57 -25.95 47.88
C ASP A 58 1.72 -24.74 47.47
N LEU A 59 1.00 -24.18 48.44
CA LEU A 59 0.33 -22.88 48.33
C LEU A 59 1.07 -21.92 49.26
N LEU A 60 1.64 -20.87 48.69
CA LEU A 60 2.41 -19.87 49.41
C LEU A 60 1.64 -18.54 49.40
N ASP A 61 1.45 -18.00 50.60
CA ASP A 61 0.78 -16.73 50.86
C ASP A 61 1.59 -16.00 51.94
N GLY A 62 2.27 -14.93 51.55
CA GLY A 62 3.02 -14.05 52.47
C GLY A 62 2.11 -13.23 53.37
N GLY A 63 0.82 -13.10 53.01
CA GLY A 63 -0.10 -12.13 53.55
C GLY A 63 0.27 -10.70 53.15
N ALA A 64 -0.36 -9.74 53.80
CA ALA A 64 -0.10 -8.34 53.52
C ALA A 64 1.31 -7.92 53.95
N GLY A 65 2.06 -7.27 53.06
CA GLY A 65 3.41 -6.83 53.37
C GLY A 65 4.27 -6.83 52.13
N ALA A 66 5.59 -6.72 52.29
CA ALA A 66 6.51 -7.03 51.22
C ALA A 66 7.17 -8.34 51.60
N ASP A 67 6.82 -9.41 50.91
CA ASP A 67 7.17 -10.77 51.30
C ASP A 67 8.05 -11.45 50.26
N THR A 68 8.73 -12.53 50.66
CA THR A 68 9.53 -13.36 49.75
C THR A 68 9.07 -14.80 49.89
N MET A 69 8.57 -15.37 48.80
CA MET A 69 8.01 -16.71 48.75
C MET A 69 8.89 -17.60 47.87
N ALA A 70 9.27 -18.77 48.39
CA ALA A 70 10.07 -19.77 47.69
C ALA A 70 9.46 -21.16 47.95
N GLY A 71 8.89 -21.76 46.91
CA GLY A 71 8.17 -23.03 46.93
C GLY A 71 9.11 -24.23 46.80
N GLY A 72 10.18 -24.07 46.01
CA GLY A 72 11.17 -25.13 45.81
C GLY A 72 10.72 -26.07 44.69
N PHE A 73 11.10 -27.34 44.74
CA PHE A 73 10.61 -28.28 43.72
C PHE A 73 9.13 -28.61 43.96
N GLY A 74 8.34 -28.79 42.92
CA GLY A 74 6.90 -28.94 43.02
C GLY A 74 6.18 -28.14 41.94
N ASN A 75 4.87 -28.33 41.81
CA ASN A 75 4.04 -27.41 41.03
C ASN A 75 3.28 -26.53 42.02
N ASP A 76 3.83 -25.38 42.32
CA ASP A 76 3.47 -24.50 43.42
C ASP A 76 2.55 -23.36 42.99
N ARG A 77 1.84 -22.80 43.96
CA ARG A 77 0.95 -21.65 43.77
C ARG A 77 1.35 -20.51 44.69
N TYR A 78 1.60 -19.34 44.12
CA TYR A 78 1.98 -18.14 44.84
C TYR A 78 0.83 -17.14 44.85
N LEU A 79 0.46 -16.61 46.02
CA LEU A 79 -0.49 -15.51 46.15
C LEU A 79 0.28 -14.21 46.36
N VAL A 80 0.20 -13.31 45.37
CA VAL A 80 0.87 -12.01 45.39
C VAL A 80 -0.19 -10.92 45.59
N ASP A 81 -0.17 -10.27 46.76
CA ASP A 81 -1.14 -9.23 47.11
C ASP A 81 -0.52 -7.83 47.23
N HIS A 82 0.81 -7.73 47.15
CA HIS A 82 1.53 -6.49 47.27
C HIS A 82 2.66 -6.37 46.22
N ALA A 83 2.83 -5.17 45.67
CA ALA A 83 3.74 -4.93 44.53
C ALA A 83 5.24 -5.16 44.84
N ALA A 84 5.60 -5.31 46.11
CA ALA A 84 6.98 -5.59 46.54
C ALA A 84 7.19 -7.07 46.94
N ASP A 85 6.19 -7.92 46.73
CA ASP A 85 6.36 -9.37 46.93
C ASP A 85 7.29 -9.95 45.87
N VAL A 86 8.11 -10.90 46.28
CA VAL A 86 9.10 -11.57 45.44
C VAL A 86 8.83 -13.06 45.43
N VAL A 87 8.68 -13.64 44.23
CA VAL A 87 8.60 -15.09 44.01
C VAL A 87 9.99 -15.57 43.62
N VAL A 88 10.44 -16.66 44.23
CA VAL A 88 11.76 -17.25 43.97
C VAL A 88 11.60 -18.69 43.55
N GLU A 89 11.86 -18.96 42.27
CA GLU A 89 11.85 -20.30 41.70
C GLU A 89 13.22 -20.78 41.25
N ALA A 90 13.40 -22.11 41.30
CA ALA A 90 14.62 -22.77 40.84
C ALA A 90 14.43 -23.34 39.43
N PRO A 91 15.51 -23.47 38.63
CA PRO A 91 15.42 -24.16 37.34
C PRO A 91 14.94 -25.61 37.52
N ASP A 92 14.08 -26.06 36.61
CA ASP A 92 13.49 -27.42 36.60
C ASP A 92 12.75 -27.78 37.91
N ALA A 93 12.22 -26.78 38.63
CA ALA A 93 11.52 -26.95 39.90
C ALA A 93 10.12 -27.55 39.75
N GLY A 94 9.43 -27.25 38.65
CA GLY A 94 8.15 -27.83 38.29
C GLY A 94 7.41 -26.93 37.32
N HIS A 95 6.11 -26.77 37.51
CA HIS A 95 5.29 -25.86 36.71
C HIS A 95 4.40 -25.05 37.64
N ASP A 96 4.72 -23.77 37.76
CA ASP A 96 4.30 -22.93 38.87
C ASP A 96 3.39 -21.79 38.40
N ILE A 97 2.48 -21.36 39.28
CA ILE A 97 1.54 -20.28 38.98
C ILE A 97 1.57 -19.19 40.03
N VAL A 98 1.63 -17.94 39.58
CA VAL A 98 1.36 -16.76 40.40
C VAL A 98 -0.09 -16.33 40.22
N ARG A 99 -0.81 -16.13 41.33
CA ARG A 99 -2.11 -15.46 41.35
C ARG A 99 -1.94 -14.10 42.00
N ALA A 100 -2.05 -13.04 41.22
CA ALA A 100 -1.75 -11.68 41.66
C ALA A 100 -3.02 -10.82 41.77
N SER A 101 -3.16 -10.03 42.83
CA SER A 101 -4.20 -8.98 42.94
C SER A 101 -3.65 -7.56 42.71
N VAL A 102 -2.42 -7.48 42.23
CA VAL A 102 -1.67 -6.27 41.85
C VAL A 102 -0.94 -6.56 40.53
N SER A 103 -0.51 -5.52 39.80
CA SER A 103 0.30 -5.75 38.60
C SER A 103 1.59 -6.51 38.95
N HIS A 104 1.97 -7.48 38.11
CA HIS A 104 3.06 -8.40 38.43
C HIS A 104 3.91 -8.77 37.22
N VAL A 105 5.21 -8.93 37.46
CA VAL A 105 6.20 -9.44 36.50
C VAL A 105 6.68 -10.79 37.02
N LEU A 106 6.52 -11.85 36.22
CA LEU A 106 6.98 -13.18 36.60
C LEU A 106 8.50 -13.18 36.81
N SER A 107 8.92 -13.78 37.91
CA SER A 107 10.33 -14.07 38.14
C SER A 107 10.79 -15.22 37.24
N ASP A 108 12.09 -15.35 37.03
CA ASP A 108 12.66 -16.45 36.24
C ASP A 108 12.15 -17.81 36.74
N HIS A 109 11.92 -18.74 35.80
CA HIS A 109 11.47 -20.12 36.07
C HIS A 109 10.02 -20.27 36.54
N VAL A 110 9.19 -19.23 36.47
CA VAL A 110 7.75 -19.35 36.67
C VAL A 110 7.03 -19.35 35.32
N GLU A 111 6.06 -20.26 35.14
CA GLU A 111 5.36 -20.46 33.86
C GLU A 111 4.03 -19.71 33.75
N ASP A 112 3.22 -19.65 34.80
CA ASP A 112 1.84 -19.12 34.70
C ASP A 112 1.61 -17.88 35.57
N LEU A 113 0.80 -16.94 35.07
CA LEU A 113 0.26 -15.79 35.80
C LEU A 113 -1.27 -15.73 35.64
N GLU A 114 -1.99 -15.57 36.76
CA GLU A 114 -3.42 -15.25 36.79
C GLU A 114 -3.63 -13.95 37.57
N LEU A 115 -4.11 -12.91 36.88
CA LEU A 115 -4.54 -11.66 37.49
C LEU A 115 -5.92 -11.86 38.12
N THR A 116 -6.08 -11.37 39.34
CA THR A 116 -7.30 -11.55 40.15
C THR A 116 -7.85 -10.21 40.61
N GLY A 117 -9.06 -10.23 41.19
CA GLY A 117 -9.75 -9.02 41.61
C GLY A 117 -10.41 -8.29 40.45
N SER A 118 -10.67 -7.00 40.63
CA SER A 118 -11.44 -6.17 39.69
C SER A 118 -10.74 -4.86 39.35
N ALA A 119 -9.47 -4.70 39.74
CA ALA A 119 -8.67 -3.54 39.38
C ALA A 119 -8.05 -3.78 38.00
N ALA A 120 -7.90 -2.72 37.21
CA ALA A 120 -7.07 -2.74 36.01
C ALA A 120 -5.60 -2.89 36.44
N ILE A 121 -5.05 -4.09 36.24
CA ILE A 121 -3.69 -4.46 36.62
C ILE A 121 -3.04 -5.18 35.44
N ASP A 122 -1.72 -5.18 35.41
CA ASP A 122 -0.95 -5.64 34.26
C ASP A 122 -0.14 -6.89 34.60
N GLY A 123 0.07 -7.74 33.59
CA GLY A 123 0.86 -8.95 33.70
C GLY A 123 2.04 -8.91 32.73
N THR A 124 3.23 -9.25 33.22
CA THR A 124 4.41 -9.46 32.38
C THR A 124 5.01 -10.83 32.67
N GLY A 125 5.31 -11.61 31.64
CA GLY A 125 6.00 -12.89 31.74
C GLY A 125 7.52 -12.72 31.86
N ASN A 126 8.25 -13.78 31.53
CA ASN A 126 9.71 -13.84 31.56
C ASN A 126 10.26 -14.31 30.20
N ALA A 127 11.36 -15.06 30.17
CA ALA A 127 11.97 -15.55 28.93
C ALA A 127 11.55 -16.99 28.56
N LEU A 128 10.64 -17.58 29.34
CA LEU A 128 10.08 -18.90 29.11
C LEU A 128 8.80 -18.81 28.30
N ARG A 129 8.24 -19.96 27.93
CA ARG A 129 6.86 -20.02 27.48
C ARG A 129 5.92 -19.85 28.67
N ASN A 130 5.23 -18.72 28.71
CA ASN A 130 4.30 -18.36 29.76
C ASN A 130 2.81 -18.48 29.35
N THR A 131 1.95 -18.71 30.34
CA THR A 131 0.49 -18.50 30.20
C THR A 131 0.06 -17.35 31.10
N LEU A 132 -0.38 -16.24 30.52
CA LEU A 132 -0.91 -15.08 31.24
C LEU A 132 -2.43 -15.05 31.09
N ARG A 133 -3.13 -14.95 32.22
CA ARG A 133 -4.59 -14.77 32.29
C ARG A 133 -4.92 -13.46 32.99
N GLY A 134 -5.58 -12.56 32.30
CA GLY A 134 -6.13 -11.33 32.83
C GLY A 134 -7.38 -11.56 33.68
N ASN A 135 -7.86 -10.46 34.27
CA ASN A 135 -9.11 -10.37 34.99
C ASN A 135 -10.21 -9.74 34.11
N ALA A 136 -11.27 -9.20 34.71
CA ALA A 136 -12.40 -8.62 33.96
C ALA A 136 -12.30 -7.10 33.77
N ALA A 137 -11.13 -6.51 34.01
CA ALA A 137 -10.83 -5.11 33.75
C ALA A 137 -9.79 -5.03 32.64
N ALA A 138 -9.65 -3.87 32.00
CA ALA A 138 -8.58 -3.62 31.02
C ALA A 138 -7.20 -3.94 31.62
N ASN A 139 -6.48 -4.88 31.02
CA ASN A 139 -5.16 -5.35 31.41
C ASN A 139 -4.19 -5.20 30.23
N ARG A 140 -2.94 -4.86 30.55
CA ARG A 140 -1.83 -5.09 29.62
C ARG A 140 -1.20 -6.45 29.92
N LEU A 141 -1.15 -7.34 28.94
CA LEU A 141 -0.50 -8.65 29.01
C LEU A 141 0.70 -8.68 28.05
N ASP A 142 1.89 -8.91 28.60
CA ASP A 142 3.16 -8.95 27.89
C ASP A 142 3.85 -10.27 28.23
N GLY A 143 3.93 -11.20 27.28
CA GLY A 143 4.50 -12.53 27.52
C GLY A 143 5.99 -12.49 27.89
N GLY A 144 6.68 -11.41 27.53
CA GLY A 144 8.13 -11.40 27.46
C GLY A 144 8.59 -12.16 26.22
N ALA A 145 9.77 -12.76 26.28
CA ALA A 145 10.26 -13.58 25.18
C ALA A 145 9.79 -15.02 25.39
N GLY A 146 9.41 -15.72 24.34
CA GLY A 146 8.88 -17.07 24.51
C GLY A 146 7.90 -17.40 23.41
N ALA A 147 7.04 -18.39 23.62
CA ALA A 147 5.96 -18.70 22.69
C ALA A 147 4.68 -18.78 23.50
N ASP A 148 4.14 -17.62 23.84
CA ASP A 148 3.29 -17.43 25.01
C ASP A 148 1.79 -17.57 24.71
N VAL A 149 1.01 -17.73 25.77
CA VAL A 149 -0.46 -17.72 25.68
C VAL A 149 -0.99 -16.58 26.55
N LEU A 150 -1.59 -15.59 25.90
CA LEU A 150 -2.16 -14.41 26.54
C LEU A 150 -3.69 -14.47 26.46
N VAL A 151 -4.36 -14.43 27.60
CA VAL A 151 -5.82 -14.53 27.71
C VAL A 151 -6.32 -13.31 28.49
N GLY A 152 -6.98 -12.34 27.86
CA GLY A 152 -7.40 -11.09 28.53
C GLY A 152 -8.53 -11.31 29.49
N GLY A 153 -9.66 -11.77 28.95
CA GLY A 153 -10.85 -11.98 29.73
C GLY A 153 -11.93 -11.01 29.28
N ALA A 154 -12.26 -10.03 30.10
CA ALA A 154 -13.20 -8.98 29.72
C ALA A 154 -12.60 -7.63 30.07
N GLY A 155 -13.13 -6.56 29.50
CA GLY A 155 -12.46 -5.26 29.47
C GLY A 155 -11.75 -5.09 28.12
N ASP A 156 -11.24 -3.88 27.91
CA ASP A 156 -10.48 -3.53 26.70
C ASP A 156 -8.99 -3.81 26.99
N ASP A 157 -8.51 -4.96 26.54
CA ASP A 157 -7.19 -5.49 26.88
C ASP A 157 -6.12 -5.16 25.82
N HIS A 158 -4.86 -5.12 26.25
CA HIS A 158 -3.70 -4.86 25.41
C HIS A 158 -2.68 -6.00 25.47
N TYR A 159 -2.38 -6.59 24.32
CA TYR A 159 -1.40 -7.68 24.17
C TYR A 159 -0.10 -7.16 23.58
N VAL A 160 1.03 -7.65 24.07
CA VAL A 160 2.31 -7.55 23.37
C VAL A 160 2.63 -8.90 22.75
N VAL A 161 2.88 -8.90 21.45
CA VAL A 161 3.30 -10.07 20.69
C VAL A 161 4.67 -9.79 20.10
N ASP A 162 5.67 -10.58 20.51
CA ASP A 162 7.05 -10.42 20.05
C ASP A 162 7.65 -11.71 19.47
N ASP A 163 6.97 -12.84 19.62
CA ASP A 163 7.30 -14.10 18.97
C ASP A 163 6.15 -14.55 18.04
N PRO A 164 6.45 -15.05 16.82
CA PRO A 164 5.42 -15.51 15.90
C PRO A 164 4.58 -16.71 16.40
N LEU A 165 4.97 -17.35 17.51
CA LEU A 165 4.24 -18.44 18.14
C LEU A 165 3.35 -17.99 19.32
N ASP A 166 3.35 -16.70 19.67
CA ASP A 166 2.45 -16.16 20.68
C ASP A 166 0.98 -16.31 20.26
N LEU A 167 0.11 -16.63 21.22
CA LEU A 167 -1.32 -16.82 21.01
C LEU A 167 -2.14 -15.92 21.93
N VAL A 168 -3.00 -15.10 21.33
CA VAL A 168 -3.98 -14.25 22.03
C VAL A 168 -5.36 -14.92 22.05
N TYR A 169 -6.07 -14.89 23.17
CA TYR A 169 -7.40 -15.48 23.31
C TYR A 169 -8.36 -14.60 24.12
N GLU A 170 -9.42 -14.14 23.45
CA GLU A 170 -10.52 -13.39 24.08
C GLU A 170 -11.79 -14.19 24.27
N VAL A 171 -12.65 -13.66 25.14
CA VAL A 171 -14.04 -14.13 25.29
C VAL A 171 -14.96 -13.30 24.40
N ALA A 172 -16.03 -13.92 23.90
CA ALA A 172 -16.96 -13.21 23.04
C ALA A 172 -17.60 -12.00 23.72
N GLY A 173 -17.48 -10.83 23.10
CA GLY A 173 -17.93 -9.54 23.66
C GLY A 173 -17.16 -9.11 24.92
N GLY A 174 -15.88 -9.49 25.02
CA GLY A 174 -14.97 -9.17 26.12
C GLY A 174 -14.69 -7.67 26.26
N GLY A 175 -14.53 -6.97 25.14
CA GLY A 175 -14.25 -5.54 25.09
C GLY A 175 -13.91 -5.13 23.66
N ILE A 176 -13.08 -4.09 23.52
CA ILE A 176 -12.36 -3.76 22.30
C ILE A 176 -10.87 -3.97 22.58
N ASP A 177 -10.31 -5.00 21.97
CA ASP A 177 -9.01 -5.54 22.34
C ASP A 177 -7.94 -5.18 21.31
N THR A 178 -6.70 -4.95 21.79
CA THR A 178 -5.62 -4.43 20.95
C THR A 178 -4.34 -5.26 21.05
N VAL A 179 -3.82 -5.73 19.92
CA VAL A 179 -2.51 -6.36 19.82
C VAL A 179 -1.46 -5.35 19.36
N TRP A 180 -0.37 -5.22 20.11
CA TRP A 180 0.86 -4.56 19.67
C TRP A 180 1.87 -5.62 19.29
N SER A 181 2.16 -5.74 17.99
CA SER A 181 3.02 -6.80 17.48
C SER A 181 4.34 -6.25 16.94
N SER A 182 5.46 -6.85 17.30
CA SER A 182 6.77 -6.59 16.65
C SER A 182 7.15 -7.64 15.60
N VAL A 183 6.25 -8.60 15.37
CA VAL A 183 6.32 -9.64 14.34
C VAL A 183 5.07 -9.60 13.45
N SER A 184 5.07 -10.32 12.33
CA SER A 184 3.84 -10.44 11.53
C SER A 184 2.77 -11.19 12.30
N HIS A 185 1.52 -10.72 12.28
CA HIS A 185 0.47 -11.24 13.15
C HIS A 185 -0.90 -11.28 12.46
N ASN A 186 -1.67 -12.32 12.80
CA ASN A 186 -3.04 -12.50 12.35
C ASN A 186 -3.94 -12.47 13.57
N LEU A 187 -4.92 -11.56 13.58
CA LEU A 187 -5.88 -11.45 14.66
C LEU A 187 -6.72 -12.73 14.75
N ARG A 188 -6.88 -13.24 15.97
CA ARG A 188 -7.86 -14.29 16.27
C ARG A 188 -9.24 -13.65 16.42
N GLN A 189 -10.29 -14.48 16.40
CA GLN A 189 -11.66 -14.01 16.64
C GLN A 189 -11.76 -13.26 17.97
N GLU A 190 -12.69 -12.30 18.03
CA GLU A 190 -12.95 -11.46 19.21
C GLU A 190 -11.81 -10.49 19.56
N VAL A 191 -10.91 -10.20 18.62
CA VAL A 191 -9.91 -9.13 18.75
C VAL A 191 -10.08 -8.15 17.60
N GLU A 192 -10.20 -6.87 17.91
CA GLU A 192 -10.60 -5.84 16.94
C GLU A 192 -9.39 -5.08 16.38
N ASN A 193 -8.37 -4.82 17.19
CA ASN A 193 -7.29 -3.90 16.80
C ASN A 193 -5.92 -4.56 16.71
N LEU A 194 -5.16 -4.20 15.69
CA LEU A 194 -3.75 -4.57 15.53
C LEU A 194 -2.90 -3.33 15.27
N VAL A 195 -1.79 -3.19 15.99
CA VAL A 195 -0.76 -2.18 15.74
C VAL A 195 0.58 -2.89 15.53
N LEU A 196 1.16 -2.73 14.35
CA LEU A 196 2.50 -3.20 14.03
C LEU A 196 3.53 -2.20 14.58
N THR A 197 4.56 -2.71 15.23
CA THR A 197 5.60 -1.92 15.91
C THR A 197 6.98 -2.23 15.34
N GLY A 198 7.97 -1.44 15.75
CA GLY A 198 9.34 -1.56 15.24
C GLY A 198 9.50 -1.09 13.80
N ASP A 199 10.68 -1.37 13.22
CA ASP A 199 11.09 -0.88 11.89
C ASP A 199 11.19 -2.00 10.84
N ALA A 200 10.83 -3.23 11.20
CA ALA A 200 10.85 -4.37 10.28
C ALA A 200 9.63 -4.35 9.36
N ALA A 201 9.80 -4.76 8.10
CA ALA A 201 8.68 -5.02 7.20
C ALA A 201 7.95 -6.30 7.65
N ILE A 202 6.84 -6.10 8.37
CA ILE A 202 5.98 -7.15 8.93
C ILE A 202 4.55 -6.95 8.44
N ASP A 203 3.77 -8.02 8.44
CA ASP A 203 2.41 -8.02 7.88
C ASP A 203 1.34 -8.18 8.97
N GLY A 204 0.15 -7.67 8.70
CA GLY A 204 -1.02 -7.74 9.58
C GLY A 204 -2.23 -8.31 8.85
N THR A 205 -2.92 -9.26 9.46
CA THR A 205 -4.22 -9.77 8.97
C THR A 205 -5.27 -9.65 10.05
N GLY A 206 -6.45 -9.13 9.69
CA GLY A 206 -7.63 -9.07 10.52
C GLY A 206 -8.34 -10.41 10.66
N ASN A 207 -9.64 -10.36 10.91
CA ASN A 207 -10.55 -11.47 11.05
C ASN A 207 -11.91 -11.09 10.42
N THR A 208 -13.02 -11.67 10.88
CA THR A 208 -14.35 -11.41 10.30
C THR A 208 -15.14 -10.31 11.03
N LEU A 209 -14.48 -9.54 11.90
CA LEU A 209 -15.06 -8.41 12.64
C LEU A 209 -14.66 -7.11 11.95
N ASP A 210 -15.27 -6.00 12.38
CA ASP A 210 -14.83 -4.67 11.97
C ASP A 210 -13.47 -4.38 12.65
N ASN A 211 -12.36 -4.54 11.92
CA ASN A 211 -11.01 -4.42 12.47
C ASN A 211 -10.39 -3.04 12.26
N GLN A 212 -9.53 -2.62 13.19
CA GLN A 212 -8.63 -1.48 13.01
C GLN A 212 -7.18 -1.96 12.98
N ILE A 213 -6.52 -1.85 11.82
CA ILE A 213 -5.15 -2.32 11.62
C ILE A 213 -4.24 -1.14 11.28
N THR A 214 -3.19 -0.95 12.06
CA THR A 214 -2.18 0.09 11.86
C THR A 214 -0.82 -0.54 11.59
N GLY A 215 -0.26 -0.24 10.42
CA GLY A 215 1.10 -0.59 10.02
C GLY A 215 2.17 0.20 10.77
N ASN A 216 3.43 -0.14 10.50
CA ASN A 216 4.59 0.61 10.98
C ASN A 216 5.15 1.52 9.87
N ALA A 217 6.42 1.93 9.97
CA ALA A 217 7.03 2.82 8.97
C ALA A 217 7.74 2.08 7.82
N ALA A 218 7.65 0.75 7.80
CA ALA A 218 8.20 -0.10 6.76
C ALA A 218 7.07 -0.61 5.86
N ASN A 219 7.42 -1.12 4.69
CA ASN A 219 6.45 -1.65 3.73
C ASN A 219 5.68 -2.85 4.34
N ASN A 220 4.41 -2.65 4.67
CA ASN A 220 3.53 -3.66 5.26
C ASN A 220 2.54 -4.20 4.22
N ARG A 221 2.12 -5.47 4.40
CA ARG A 221 0.87 -5.98 3.83
C ARG A 221 -0.20 -6.02 4.93
N LEU A 222 -1.28 -5.29 4.75
CA LEU A 222 -2.43 -5.25 5.66
C LEU A 222 -3.67 -5.83 4.97
N GLN A 223 -4.36 -6.76 5.64
CA GLN A 223 -5.57 -7.41 5.15
C GLN A 223 -6.67 -7.28 6.21
N GLY A 224 -7.84 -6.71 5.88
CA GLY A 224 -9.00 -6.62 6.77
C GLY A 224 -9.76 -7.95 6.89
N ASP A 225 -9.94 -8.64 5.76
CA ASP A 225 -10.73 -9.87 5.56
C ASP A 225 -12.23 -9.60 5.39
N ALA A 226 -13.05 -9.67 6.43
CA ALA A 226 -14.48 -9.37 6.28
C ALA A 226 -14.95 -8.50 7.43
N GLY A 227 -15.80 -7.52 7.17
CA GLY A 227 -16.15 -6.53 8.19
C GLY A 227 -16.10 -5.13 7.58
N GLN A 228 -16.35 -4.10 8.39
CA GLN A 228 -16.07 -2.73 8.00
C GLN A 228 -14.72 -2.32 8.59
N ASP A 229 -13.66 -2.58 7.82
CA ASP A 229 -12.30 -2.48 8.30
C ASP A 229 -11.74 -1.07 8.11
N ARG A 230 -10.80 -0.70 8.99
CA ARG A 230 -10.01 0.52 8.90
C ARG A 230 -8.54 0.16 8.89
N LEU A 231 -7.90 0.33 7.73
CA LEU A 231 -6.50 -0.01 7.52
C LEU A 231 -5.68 1.26 7.38
N PHE A 232 -4.58 1.36 8.12
CA PHE A 232 -3.62 2.46 8.07
C PHE A 232 -2.24 1.91 7.73
N GLY A 233 -1.75 2.16 6.51
CA GLY A 233 -0.43 1.72 6.05
C GLY A 233 0.68 2.34 6.88
N GLY A 234 0.60 3.66 7.05
CA GLY A 234 1.62 4.42 7.76
C GLY A 234 2.62 4.99 6.77
N ARG A 235 3.92 4.78 6.98
CA ARG A 235 4.91 5.12 5.95
C ARG A 235 5.40 3.83 5.33
N GLY A 236 5.92 3.92 4.12
CA GLY A 236 6.39 2.74 3.42
C GLY A 236 5.60 2.59 2.14
N ASN A 237 5.91 1.60 1.33
CA ASN A 237 5.10 1.27 0.16
C ASN A 237 4.23 0.07 0.55
N ASP A 238 3.06 0.37 1.07
CA ASP A 238 2.17 -0.55 1.73
C ASP A 238 1.20 -1.19 0.74
N ARG A 239 0.65 -2.34 1.12
CA ARG A 239 -0.44 -2.98 0.38
C ARG A 239 -1.60 -3.22 1.32
N LEU A 240 -2.68 -2.50 1.11
CA LEU A 240 -3.88 -2.54 1.91
C LEU A 240 -4.98 -3.24 1.14
N TYR A 241 -5.57 -4.25 1.76
CA TYR A 241 -6.67 -5.02 1.22
C TYR A 241 -7.82 -5.00 2.22
N GLY A 242 -8.91 -4.30 1.92
CA GLY A 242 -10.10 -4.25 2.77
C GLY A 242 -10.70 -5.64 2.91
N GLY A 243 -11.28 -6.14 1.82
CA GLY A 243 -11.81 -7.49 1.75
C GLY A 243 -13.30 -7.47 1.45
N ASP A 244 -14.11 -8.16 2.23
CA ASP A 244 -15.58 -8.11 2.11
C ASP A 244 -16.16 -7.11 3.11
N GLY A 245 -16.85 -6.07 2.65
CA GLY A 245 -17.57 -5.18 3.54
C GLY A 245 -17.67 -3.76 3.05
N VAL A 246 -17.44 -2.78 3.91
CA VAL A 246 -17.38 -1.37 3.51
C VAL A 246 -16.23 -0.76 4.28
N ASP A 247 -15.09 -0.70 3.60
CA ASP A 247 -13.79 -0.51 4.23
C ASP A 247 -13.28 0.92 4.04
N THR A 248 -12.39 1.33 4.95
CA THR A 248 -11.64 2.59 4.82
C THR A 248 -10.15 2.31 4.87
N LEU A 249 -9.46 2.58 3.77
CA LEU A 249 -8.03 2.35 3.62
C LEU A 249 -7.32 3.71 3.59
N PHE A 250 -6.25 3.84 4.37
CA PHE A 250 -5.35 4.98 4.38
C PHE A 250 -3.94 4.47 4.11
N GLY A 251 -3.32 4.89 3.00
CA GLY A 251 -1.91 4.64 2.74
C GLY A 251 -1.04 5.36 3.77
N ASP A 252 -0.51 6.51 3.40
CA ASP A 252 0.17 7.45 4.29
C ASP A 252 -0.72 8.64 4.73
N ALA A 253 -1.94 8.70 4.20
CA ALA A 253 -2.94 9.69 4.60
C ALA A 253 -3.28 9.62 6.11
N PRO A 254 -3.25 10.76 6.86
CA PRO A 254 -3.63 10.75 8.26
C PRO A 254 -5.14 10.45 8.44
N PRO A 255 -5.53 9.72 9.52
CA PRO A 255 -6.90 9.24 9.75
C PRO A 255 -7.99 10.32 9.84
N ASP A 256 -7.61 11.55 10.16
CA ASP A 256 -8.51 12.64 10.56
C ASP A 256 -8.62 13.77 9.53
N GLY A 257 -8.05 13.60 8.33
CA GLY A 257 -8.10 14.63 7.29
C GLY A 257 -7.38 15.93 7.70
N GLU A 258 -6.46 15.86 8.67
CA GLU A 258 -5.54 16.94 9.06
C GLU A 258 -4.47 17.14 7.97
N GLY A 259 -4.90 17.55 6.77
CA GLY A 259 -4.01 17.99 5.71
C GLY A 259 -2.97 16.95 5.26
N PRO A 260 -2.02 17.36 4.41
CA PRO A 260 -0.93 16.51 3.95
C PRO A 260 -0.17 15.88 5.13
N ALA A 261 0.25 14.61 5.01
CA ALA A 261 1.19 14.01 5.95
C ALA A 261 2.38 14.98 6.13
N ALA A 262 2.82 15.20 7.37
CA ALA A 262 3.80 16.24 7.65
C ALA A 262 5.08 15.99 6.85
N ALA A 263 5.29 16.82 5.81
CA ALA A 263 6.38 16.69 4.85
C ALA A 263 7.70 16.26 5.53
N VAL A 264 8.31 15.20 5.02
CA VAL A 264 9.50 14.58 5.63
C VAL A 264 10.59 15.63 5.80
N ARG A 265 10.98 15.87 7.05
CA ARG A 265 12.13 16.71 7.35
C ARG A 265 13.40 16.00 6.89
N VAL A 266 14.00 16.46 5.80
CA VAL A 266 15.23 15.90 5.25
C VAL A 266 16.41 16.46 6.05
N ASP A 267 17.06 15.64 6.87
CA ASP A 267 18.23 16.00 7.69
C ASP A 267 19.54 15.41 7.16
N ALA A 268 19.46 14.23 6.55
CA ALA A 268 20.57 13.57 5.87
C ALA A 268 20.07 13.00 4.54
N LEU A 269 20.83 13.22 3.47
CA LEU A 269 20.54 12.69 2.14
C LEU A 269 21.82 12.17 1.50
N VAL A 270 21.81 10.92 1.06
CA VAL A 270 22.90 10.27 0.33
C VAL A 270 22.34 9.69 -0.96
N VAL A 271 22.94 10.02 -2.10
CA VAL A 271 22.58 9.42 -3.40
C VAL A 271 23.61 8.36 -3.77
N TYR A 272 23.18 7.15 -4.09
CA TYR A 272 24.04 6.09 -4.58
C TYR A 272 23.99 6.06 -6.10
N ALA A 273 25.03 6.58 -6.74
CA ALA A 273 25.07 6.76 -8.19
C ALA A 273 26.39 6.27 -8.79
N ARG A 274 26.38 6.05 -10.10
CA ARG A 274 27.58 5.84 -10.91
C ARG A 274 27.49 6.60 -12.22
N GLY A 275 28.64 6.90 -12.78
CA GLY A 275 28.82 7.58 -14.04
C GLY A 275 29.56 6.74 -15.06
N THR A 276 29.49 7.13 -16.34
CA THR A 276 30.43 6.69 -17.37
C THR A 276 30.87 7.87 -18.22
N ALA A 277 32.15 8.22 -18.23
CA ALA A 277 32.62 9.37 -19.01
C ALA A 277 32.17 9.33 -20.49
N CYS A 278 31.58 10.43 -20.97
CA CYS A 278 31.21 10.64 -22.36
C CYS A 278 32.15 11.71 -22.96
N LEU A 279 32.89 11.35 -24.02
CA LEU A 279 33.92 12.22 -24.63
C LEU A 279 34.96 12.77 -23.65
N GLY A 280 35.21 12.07 -22.53
CA GLY A 280 36.14 12.48 -21.48
C GLY A 280 35.49 13.27 -20.34
N GLU A 281 34.22 13.63 -20.44
CA GLU A 281 33.47 14.33 -19.40
C GLU A 281 32.56 13.39 -18.60
N TRP A 282 32.61 13.51 -17.28
CA TRP A 282 31.75 12.74 -16.36
C TRP A 282 30.43 13.47 -16.11
N PRO A 283 29.33 12.75 -15.87
CA PRO A 283 28.02 13.34 -15.60
C PRO A 283 28.03 14.26 -14.36
N ILE A 284 27.20 15.29 -14.45
CA ILE A 284 26.82 16.16 -13.33
C ILE A 284 25.44 15.72 -12.86
N MET A 285 25.37 15.39 -11.57
CA MET A 285 24.15 15.03 -10.87
C MET A 285 23.75 16.20 -10.00
N GLN A 286 22.56 16.74 -10.22
CA GLN A 286 21.93 17.72 -9.34
C GLN A 286 20.96 17.01 -8.40
N VAL A 287 21.00 17.37 -7.13
CA VAL A 287 20.10 16.83 -6.10
C VAL A 287 19.22 17.98 -5.64
N TRP A 288 17.91 17.78 -5.74
CA TRP A 288 16.88 18.72 -5.37
C TRP A 288 16.04 18.15 -4.23
N VAL A 289 15.61 19.01 -3.31
CA VAL A 289 14.65 18.68 -2.25
C VAL A 289 13.47 19.61 -2.44
N GLY A 290 12.33 19.04 -2.87
CA GLY A 290 11.24 19.82 -3.47
C GLY A 290 11.78 20.66 -4.63
N ASP A 291 11.45 21.95 -4.65
CA ASP A 291 11.88 22.90 -5.69
C ASP A 291 13.27 23.54 -5.43
N VAL A 292 14.00 23.06 -4.41
CA VAL A 292 15.28 23.66 -4.01
C VAL A 292 16.44 22.77 -4.45
N LEU A 293 17.30 23.28 -5.34
CA LEU A 293 18.58 22.66 -5.66
C LEU A 293 19.48 22.70 -4.42
N VAL A 294 19.70 21.54 -3.79
CA VAL A 294 20.52 21.46 -2.58
C VAL A 294 22.00 21.27 -2.92
N GLN A 295 22.36 20.44 -3.90
CA GLN A 295 23.77 20.24 -4.25
C GLN A 295 23.96 19.70 -5.67
N SER A 296 25.14 19.94 -6.24
CA SER A 296 25.57 19.32 -7.51
C SER A 296 26.84 18.51 -7.29
N PHE A 297 26.90 17.31 -7.87
CA PHE A 297 28.03 16.40 -7.79
C PHE A 297 28.55 16.05 -9.18
N ARG A 298 29.87 15.93 -9.31
CA ARG A 298 30.48 15.26 -10.46
C ARG A 298 30.63 13.77 -10.13
N VAL A 299 29.95 12.91 -10.88
CA VAL A 299 29.89 11.47 -10.57
C VAL A 299 31.04 10.74 -11.29
N GLU A 300 32.25 10.90 -10.75
CA GLU A 300 33.50 10.36 -11.30
C GLU A 300 33.78 8.90 -10.87
N SER A 301 32.76 8.04 -10.91
CA SER A 301 32.89 6.65 -10.49
C SER A 301 32.17 5.70 -11.46
N ALA A 302 32.87 4.66 -11.93
CA ALA A 302 32.25 3.61 -12.74
C ALA A 302 31.49 2.54 -11.91
N GLN A 303 31.65 2.56 -10.58
CA GLN A 303 30.92 1.74 -9.61
C GLN A 303 29.92 2.62 -8.86
N PHE A 304 28.84 2.02 -8.34
CA PHE A 304 27.91 2.75 -7.47
C PHE A 304 28.64 3.19 -6.21
N SER A 305 28.63 4.50 -5.97
CA SER A 305 29.31 5.17 -4.86
C SER A 305 28.34 6.10 -4.16
N ALA A 306 28.56 6.34 -2.87
CA ALA A 306 27.77 7.24 -2.06
C ALA A 306 28.16 8.71 -2.32
N TYR A 307 27.18 9.56 -2.58
CA TYR A 307 27.30 11.01 -2.71
C TYR A 307 26.43 11.67 -1.64
N ALA A 308 27.03 11.95 -0.48
CA ALA A 308 26.35 12.56 0.65
C ALA A 308 26.19 14.08 0.44
N VAL A 309 24.97 14.59 0.60
CA VAL A 309 24.69 16.01 0.60
C VAL A 309 25.27 16.64 1.87
N THR A 310 26.09 17.66 1.69
CA THR A 310 26.79 18.38 2.76
C THR A 310 26.17 19.73 3.05
N GLU A 311 25.31 20.24 2.17
CA GLU A 311 24.56 21.46 2.41
C GLU A 311 23.53 21.26 3.54
N PRO A 312 23.18 22.31 4.28
CA PRO A 312 22.16 22.21 5.32
C PRO A 312 20.81 21.85 4.69
N LEU A 313 20.35 20.63 4.93
CA LEU A 313 19.05 20.15 4.42
C LEU A 313 17.95 20.72 5.32
N GLY A 314 17.76 20.18 6.52
CA GLY A 314 16.91 20.71 7.59
C GLY A 314 15.49 21.13 7.21
N MET A 315 15.04 20.80 6.00
CA MET A 315 13.87 21.31 5.30
C MET A 315 12.86 20.19 5.15
N ALA A 316 11.58 20.53 5.23
CA ALA A 316 10.50 19.59 5.00
C ALA A 316 10.20 19.50 3.51
N SER A 317 10.10 18.29 2.97
CA SER A 317 9.74 18.05 1.57
C SER A 317 9.01 16.72 1.42
N ALA A 318 8.11 16.65 0.45
CA ALA A 318 7.49 15.41 0.01
C ALA A 318 8.37 14.66 -1.01
N THR A 319 9.31 15.34 -1.66
CA THR A 319 10.11 14.75 -2.74
C THR A 319 11.60 15.05 -2.64
N VAL A 320 12.40 14.12 -3.16
CA VAL A 320 13.80 14.32 -3.54
C VAL A 320 13.92 14.02 -5.03
N SER A 321 14.54 14.91 -5.79
CA SER A 321 14.75 14.69 -7.22
C SER A 321 16.23 14.63 -7.57
N VAL A 322 16.62 13.63 -8.35
CA VAL A 322 17.97 13.50 -8.92
C VAL A 322 17.90 13.87 -10.39
N VAL A 323 18.44 15.05 -10.72
CA VAL A 323 18.37 15.63 -12.07
C VAL A 323 19.71 15.45 -12.76
N PHE A 324 19.65 14.99 -14.01
CA PHE A 324 20.83 14.91 -14.86
C PHE A 324 21.14 16.29 -15.48
N GLY A 325 22.27 16.89 -15.08
CA GLY A 325 22.61 18.28 -15.38
C GLY A 325 23.77 18.49 -16.36
N ASN A 326 24.23 17.45 -17.06
CA ASN A 326 25.38 17.52 -17.99
C ASN A 326 24.94 17.39 -19.46
N ASP A 327 25.63 18.07 -20.36
CA ASP A 327 25.24 18.29 -21.76
C ASP A 327 26.17 17.60 -22.79
N ALA A 328 26.91 16.56 -22.39
CA ALA A 328 27.80 15.80 -23.27
C ALA A 328 27.04 14.90 -24.28
N TYR A 329 26.40 15.52 -25.27
CA TYR A 329 25.58 14.87 -26.29
C TYR A 329 26.39 13.94 -27.22
N ARG A 330 25.92 12.70 -27.45
CA ARG A 330 26.43 11.78 -28.48
C ARG A 330 25.54 11.78 -29.73
N PRO A 331 25.93 12.46 -30.83
CA PRO A 331 25.13 12.56 -32.04
C PRO A 331 24.79 11.21 -32.67
N GLU A 332 25.66 10.20 -32.52
CA GLU A 332 25.48 8.86 -33.07
C GLU A 332 24.40 8.02 -32.38
N LEU A 333 24.02 8.37 -31.14
CA LEU A 333 23.01 7.65 -30.36
C LEU A 333 21.79 8.51 -30.03
N GLY A 334 21.81 9.81 -30.38
CA GLY A 334 20.74 10.76 -30.13
C GLY A 334 20.48 11.06 -28.64
N GLN A 335 21.38 10.65 -27.75
CA GLN A 335 21.17 10.67 -26.29
C GLN A 335 22.51 10.58 -25.54
N ASP A 336 22.51 10.95 -24.25
CA ASP A 336 23.66 10.78 -23.35
C ASP A 336 23.26 9.85 -22.19
N ARG A 337 23.85 8.64 -22.14
CA ARG A 337 23.53 7.58 -21.16
C ARG A 337 24.66 7.39 -20.16
N ASN A 338 24.97 8.42 -19.40
CA ASN A 338 26.13 8.39 -18.53
C ASN A 338 25.84 8.54 -17.03
N LEU A 339 24.61 8.78 -16.58
CA LEU A 339 24.24 8.78 -15.16
C LEU A 339 23.28 7.64 -14.82
N TYR A 340 23.60 6.90 -13.75
CA TYR A 340 22.79 5.80 -13.24
C TYR A 340 22.64 5.96 -11.73
N VAL A 341 21.42 5.81 -11.22
CA VAL A 341 21.10 5.91 -9.81
C VAL A 341 20.60 4.54 -9.34
N ASP A 342 21.16 4.04 -8.24
CA ASP A 342 20.72 2.80 -7.61
C ASP A 342 19.57 3.09 -6.63
N ARG A 343 19.80 4.07 -5.74
CA ARG A 343 18.89 4.46 -4.66
C ARG A 343 19.31 5.79 -4.05
N ILE A 344 18.44 6.34 -3.21
CA ILE A 344 18.77 7.39 -2.23
C ILE A 344 18.59 6.86 -0.82
N GLU A 345 19.28 7.47 0.14
CA GLU A 345 19.07 7.26 1.57
C GLU A 345 18.73 8.61 2.22
N VAL A 346 17.55 8.72 2.82
CA VAL A 346 17.04 9.93 3.49
C VAL A 346 16.84 9.63 4.97
N ASN A 347 17.58 10.31 5.85
CA ASN A 347 17.55 10.08 7.31
C ASN A 347 17.76 8.62 7.74
N GLY A 348 18.43 7.80 6.90
CA GLY A 348 18.61 6.36 7.13
C GLY A 348 17.56 5.47 6.46
N ARG A 349 16.45 6.01 5.93
CA ARG A 349 15.49 5.27 5.08
C ARG A 349 16.04 5.14 3.67
N THR A 350 15.96 3.93 3.10
CA THR A 350 16.42 3.65 1.74
C THR A 350 15.25 3.69 0.75
N LEU A 351 15.41 4.39 -0.37
CA LEU A 351 14.45 4.46 -1.48
C LEU A 351 15.16 4.09 -2.79
N GLY A 352 14.82 2.93 -3.35
CA GLY A 352 15.41 2.40 -4.58
C GLY A 352 14.95 3.16 -5.81
N ALA A 353 15.87 3.44 -6.75
CA ALA A 353 15.55 4.17 -7.99
C ALA A 353 14.65 3.40 -8.97
N ARG A 354 14.27 2.17 -8.62
CA ARG A 354 13.37 1.28 -9.38
C ARG A 354 12.16 0.86 -8.55
N ASP A 355 12.04 1.40 -7.34
CA ASP A 355 10.90 1.09 -6.48
C ASP A 355 9.63 1.68 -7.09
N ALA A 356 8.49 1.12 -6.72
CA ALA A 356 7.19 1.67 -7.11
C ALA A 356 7.10 3.14 -6.67
N GLY A 357 6.53 3.99 -7.51
CA GLY A 357 6.40 5.43 -7.30
C GLY A 357 7.62 6.29 -7.64
N VAL A 358 8.76 5.70 -8.03
CA VAL A 358 9.86 6.50 -8.59
C VAL A 358 9.58 6.80 -10.06
N VAL A 359 9.41 8.09 -10.37
CA VAL A 359 9.10 8.57 -11.71
C VAL A 359 10.34 9.08 -12.40
N LEU A 360 10.51 8.66 -13.65
CA LEU A 360 11.42 9.27 -14.59
C LEU A 360 10.66 10.31 -15.41
N ASP A 361 11.00 11.58 -15.25
CA ASP A 361 10.55 12.68 -16.11
C ASP A 361 11.63 12.94 -17.18
N TYR A 362 11.26 12.90 -18.46
CA TYR A 362 12.20 13.04 -19.60
C TYR A 362 12.52 14.50 -19.97
N GLY A 363 12.07 15.48 -19.19
CA GLY A 363 12.34 16.91 -19.41
C GLY A 363 13.77 17.35 -19.04
N SER A 364 14.08 18.63 -19.26
CA SER A 364 15.39 19.20 -18.89
C SER A 364 15.24 20.55 -18.20
N GLY A 365 16.06 20.81 -17.18
CA GLY A 365 15.91 22.02 -16.36
C GLY A 365 14.55 22.06 -15.68
N ALA A 366 13.82 23.18 -15.80
CA ALA A 366 12.48 23.31 -15.21
C ALA A 366 11.43 22.36 -15.81
N ALA A 367 11.65 21.87 -17.04
CA ALA A 367 10.77 20.89 -17.67
C ALA A 367 10.99 19.47 -17.12
N ALA A 368 12.07 19.22 -16.37
CA ALA A 368 12.31 17.94 -15.70
C ALA A 368 11.52 17.79 -14.39
N PHE A 369 10.51 18.63 -14.18
CA PHE A 369 9.67 18.70 -12.98
C PHE A 369 8.21 18.95 -13.38
N ASP A 370 7.87 18.78 -14.66
CA ASP A 370 6.59 19.23 -15.21
C ASP A 370 5.58 18.09 -15.33
N GLY A 371 6.01 16.83 -15.20
CA GLY A 371 5.13 15.67 -15.17
C GLY A 371 4.56 15.28 -16.54
N TYR A 372 4.90 16.00 -17.62
CA TYR A 372 4.26 15.80 -18.93
C TYR A 372 4.78 14.57 -19.70
N ASN A 373 5.98 14.10 -19.38
CA ASN A 373 6.65 13.02 -20.09
C ASN A 373 7.26 12.02 -19.10
N THR A 374 6.41 11.53 -18.20
CA THR A 374 6.80 10.61 -17.14
C THR A 374 6.78 9.15 -17.61
N ALA A 375 7.63 8.33 -16.99
CA ALA A 375 7.59 6.89 -17.10
C ALA A 375 8.02 6.27 -15.76
N THR A 376 7.62 5.02 -15.52
CA THR A 376 8.16 4.25 -14.39
C THR A 376 9.69 4.18 -14.51
N SER A 377 10.39 4.58 -13.45
CA SER A 377 11.84 4.60 -13.47
C SER A 377 12.43 3.19 -13.56
N THR A 378 13.48 3.05 -14.39
CA THR A 378 14.35 1.86 -14.41
C THR A 378 15.69 2.10 -13.72
N GLY A 379 15.83 3.22 -13.00
CA GLY A 379 17.07 3.69 -12.36
C GLY A 379 18.11 4.23 -13.35
N SER A 380 17.76 4.36 -14.63
CA SER A 380 18.64 4.86 -15.68
C SER A 380 18.13 6.19 -16.22
N LEU A 381 18.96 7.23 -16.14
CA LEU A 381 18.72 8.50 -16.83
C LEU A 381 19.44 8.45 -18.18
N SER A 382 18.71 8.02 -19.23
CA SER A 382 19.27 7.80 -20.58
C SER A 382 19.31 9.04 -21.47
N SER A 383 18.73 10.14 -21.01
CA SER A 383 18.70 11.48 -21.61
C SER A 383 18.62 12.50 -20.47
N ASN A 384 18.64 13.80 -20.79
CA ASN A 384 18.23 14.82 -19.82
C ASN A 384 16.87 14.40 -19.22
N GLY A 385 16.77 14.50 -17.90
CA GLY A 385 15.63 14.00 -17.15
C GLY A 385 15.87 14.12 -15.64
N ALA A 386 14.82 13.83 -14.89
CA ALA A 386 14.84 13.75 -13.45
C ALA A 386 14.29 12.40 -12.98
N LEU A 387 14.92 11.85 -11.95
CA LEU A 387 14.30 10.81 -11.13
C LEU A 387 13.67 11.47 -9.91
N HIS A 388 12.36 11.38 -9.80
CA HIS A 388 11.60 11.87 -8.65
C HIS A 388 11.37 10.73 -7.67
N PHE A 389 11.84 10.91 -6.45
CA PHE A 389 11.60 10.03 -5.33
C PHE A 389 10.56 10.71 -4.44
N GLY A 390 9.37 10.12 -4.33
CA GLY A 390 8.48 10.40 -3.22
C GLY A 390 9.17 9.97 -1.92
N LEU A 391 9.14 10.84 -0.91
CA LEU A 391 9.58 10.51 0.45
C LEU A 391 8.46 9.86 1.27
N GLU A 392 7.24 9.95 0.76
CA GLU A 392 6.05 9.28 1.28
C GLU A 392 5.79 7.99 0.47
N GLY A 393 4.80 7.20 0.89
CA GLY A 393 4.56 5.84 0.41
C GLY A 393 4.03 5.75 -1.01
N ALA A 394 4.38 4.70 -1.75
CA ALA A 394 3.67 4.38 -2.99
C ALA A 394 2.84 3.13 -2.74
N ASP A 395 1.58 3.34 -2.39
CA ASP A 395 0.71 2.36 -1.77
C ASP A 395 -0.22 1.71 -2.78
N LEU A 396 -0.57 0.45 -2.51
CA LEU A 396 -1.64 -0.24 -3.21
C LEU A 396 -2.85 -0.30 -2.28
N LEU A 397 -3.94 0.33 -2.67
CA LEU A 397 -5.20 0.30 -1.95
C LEU A 397 -6.22 -0.49 -2.79
N ASP A 398 -6.71 -1.58 -2.20
CA ASP A 398 -7.72 -2.46 -2.78
C ASP A 398 -8.83 -2.68 -1.74
N GLY A 399 -9.96 -1.99 -1.92
CA GLY A 399 -11.10 -2.11 -1.01
C GLY A 399 -11.69 -3.52 -0.99
N GLY A 400 -11.54 -4.28 -2.08
CA GLY A 400 -12.23 -5.55 -2.25
C GLY A 400 -13.72 -5.33 -2.54
N SER A 401 -14.57 -6.25 -2.09
CA SER A 401 -16.00 -6.13 -2.32
C SER A 401 -16.62 -5.16 -1.31
N GLY A 402 -17.27 -4.11 -1.80
CA GLY A 402 -17.79 -3.13 -0.86
C GLY A 402 -18.12 -1.81 -1.51
N ALA A 403 -18.34 -0.78 -0.71
CA ALA A 403 -18.43 0.58 -1.21
C ALA A 403 -17.38 1.40 -0.47
N ASP A 404 -16.14 1.27 -0.90
CA ASP A 404 -14.99 1.54 -0.02
C ASP A 404 -14.47 2.97 -0.16
N TRP A 405 -13.73 3.41 0.85
CA TRP A 405 -13.03 4.69 0.84
C TRP A 405 -11.53 4.44 0.86
N MET A 406 -10.84 4.84 -0.21
CA MET A 406 -9.40 4.68 -0.36
C MET A 406 -8.73 6.05 -0.40
N HIS A 407 -7.90 6.31 0.60
CA HIS A 407 -7.11 7.52 0.78
C HIS A 407 -5.63 7.17 0.60
N GLY A 408 -5.04 7.47 -0.55
CA GLY A 408 -3.62 7.21 -0.84
C GLY A 408 -2.76 8.09 0.05
N GLY A 409 -2.85 9.40 -0.16
CA GLY A 409 -2.19 10.40 0.67
C GLY A 409 -1.14 11.12 -0.15
N HIS A 410 0.14 10.92 0.16
CA HIS A 410 1.24 11.35 -0.68
C HIS A 410 2.04 10.18 -1.21
N GLY A 411 2.66 10.42 -2.35
CA GLY A 411 3.33 9.42 -3.16
C GLY A 411 2.44 8.99 -4.30
N ASN A 412 2.88 7.96 -5.02
CA ASN A 412 2.23 7.57 -6.27
C ASN A 412 1.50 6.26 -6.06
N ASP A 413 0.22 6.39 -5.80
CA ASP A 413 -0.63 5.32 -5.31
C ASP A 413 -1.35 4.62 -6.44
N SER A 414 -1.70 3.36 -6.15
CA SER A 414 -2.47 2.51 -7.04
C SER A 414 -3.75 2.09 -6.34
N TYR A 415 -4.87 2.42 -6.97
CA TYR A 415 -6.19 2.09 -6.48
C TYR A 415 -6.80 0.97 -7.30
N VAL A 416 -7.40 -0.01 -6.64
CA VAL A 416 -8.26 -1.01 -7.29
C VAL A 416 -9.70 -0.66 -6.99
N VAL A 417 -10.45 -0.36 -8.05
CA VAL A 417 -11.88 -0.04 -7.96
C VAL A 417 -12.67 -1.14 -8.64
N ASP A 418 -13.44 -1.90 -7.88
CA ASP A 418 -14.25 -2.99 -8.41
C ASP A 418 -15.76 -2.84 -8.15
N HIS A 419 -16.14 -1.81 -7.38
CA HIS A 419 -17.51 -1.46 -7.13
C HIS A 419 -17.81 0.00 -7.48
N SER A 420 -19.01 0.22 -8.03
CA SER A 420 -19.42 1.53 -8.59
C SER A 420 -19.55 2.66 -7.57
N GLN A 421 -19.47 2.35 -6.27
CA GLN A 421 -19.57 3.32 -5.19
C GLN A 421 -18.24 3.57 -4.48
N ASP A 422 -17.17 2.87 -4.88
CA ASP A 422 -15.84 3.11 -4.31
C ASP A 422 -15.42 4.55 -4.53
N GLN A 423 -14.78 5.11 -3.52
CA GLN A 423 -14.30 6.48 -3.50
C GLN A 423 -12.78 6.47 -3.41
N VAL A 424 -12.15 7.01 -4.45
CA VAL A 424 -10.72 7.35 -4.44
C VAL A 424 -10.59 8.80 -4.00
N ILE A 425 -9.82 9.02 -2.93
CA ILE A 425 -9.69 10.33 -2.29
C ILE A 425 -8.22 10.72 -2.30
N GLU A 426 -7.93 11.74 -3.11
CA GLU A 426 -6.59 12.32 -3.24
C GLU A 426 -6.52 13.79 -2.83
N HIS A 427 -5.28 14.27 -2.67
CA HIS A 427 -4.98 15.63 -2.25
C HIS A 427 -4.00 16.34 -3.19
N ASP A 428 -3.98 17.67 -3.12
CA ASP A 428 -3.03 18.49 -3.89
C ASP A 428 -1.58 18.13 -3.49
N GLY A 429 -0.78 17.73 -4.47
CA GLY A 429 0.57 17.23 -4.24
C GLY A 429 0.63 15.82 -3.65
N GLY A 430 -0.43 15.02 -3.80
CA GLY A 430 -0.48 13.60 -3.46
C GLY A 430 0.61 12.84 -4.20
N GLY A 431 0.48 12.70 -5.52
CA GLY A 431 1.61 12.33 -6.37
C GLY A 431 1.17 12.21 -7.80
N HIS A 432 1.47 11.08 -8.43
CA HIS A 432 0.94 10.72 -9.73
C HIS A 432 0.27 9.35 -9.62
N ASP A 433 -1.05 9.35 -9.57
CA ASP A 433 -1.84 8.25 -9.04
C ASP A 433 -2.63 7.55 -10.15
N ILE A 434 -2.82 6.24 -9.99
CA ILE A 434 -3.54 5.42 -10.97
C ILE A 434 -4.72 4.67 -10.35
N VAL A 435 -5.88 4.78 -11.00
CA VAL A 435 -7.04 3.93 -10.74
C VAL A 435 -7.10 2.79 -11.74
N ARG A 436 -7.15 1.56 -11.25
CA ARG A 436 -7.44 0.35 -12.01
C ARG A 436 -8.87 -0.06 -11.73
N ALA A 437 -9.76 0.23 -12.67
CA ALA A 437 -11.21 0.06 -12.48
C ALA A 437 -11.73 -1.16 -13.25
N SER A 438 -12.52 -2.02 -12.62
CA SER A 438 -13.27 -3.10 -13.30
C SER A 438 -14.76 -2.75 -13.55
N VAL A 439 -15.15 -1.55 -13.14
CA VAL A 439 -16.45 -0.89 -13.35
C VAL A 439 -16.26 0.43 -14.10
N SER A 440 -17.33 1.02 -14.63
CA SER A 440 -17.24 2.38 -15.18
C SER A 440 -16.87 3.35 -14.07
N PHE A 441 -15.91 4.24 -14.33
CA PHE A 441 -15.35 5.12 -13.30
C PHE A 441 -15.09 6.53 -13.79
N THR A 442 -15.26 7.49 -12.90
CA THR A 442 -14.94 8.91 -13.11
C THR A 442 -13.86 9.30 -12.10
N LEU A 443 -12.71 9.77 -12.58
CA LEU A 443 -11.62 10.18 -11.72
C LEU A 443 -12.06 11.33 -10.80
N GLY A 444 -11.73 11.20 -9.51
CA GLY A 444 -11.80 12.30 -8.55
C GLY A 444 -10.77 13.38 -8.88
N ALA A 445 -10.82 14.51 -8.19
CA ALA A 445 -9.75 15.51 -8.31
C ALA A 445 -8.40 14.94 -7.88
N PHE A 446 -7.30 15.45 -8.43
CA PHE A 446 -5.92 15.07 -8.08
C PHE A 446 -5.51 13.64 -8.45
N VAL A 447 -6.28 12.96 -9.31
CA VAL A 447 -5.90 11.66 -9.87
C VAL A 447 -5.64 11.81 -11.37
N GLU A 448 -4.53 11.27 -11.85
CA GLU A 448 -4.07 11.48 -13.23
C GLU A 448 -4.46 10.32 -14.15
N ASP A 449 -4.32 9.07 -13.70
CA ASP A 449 -4.42 7.90 -14.56
C ASP A 449 -5.65 7.04 -14.29
N LEU A 450 -6.30 6.59 -15.36
CA LEU A 450 -7.36 5.58 -15.32
C LEU A 450 -7.05 4.44 -16.28
N GLU A 451 -6.98 3.22 -15.76
CA GLU A 451 -6.92 1.99 -16.53
C GLU A 451 -8.20 1.16 -16.30
N LEU A 452 -9.01 1.02 -17.35
CA LEU A 452 -10.14 0.10 -17.34
C LEU A 452 -9.62 -1.33 -17.52
N THR A 453 -10.06 -2.22 -16.63
CA THR A 453 -9.66 -3.62 -16.57
C THR A 453 -10.85 -4.53 -16.88
N GLY A 454 -10.65 -5.85 -16.81
CA GLY A 454 -11.70 -6.83 -17.07
C GLY A 454 -12.09 -6.93 -18.55
N SER A 455 -13.32 -7.40 -18.80
CA SER A 455 -13.84 -7.68 -20.16
C SER A 455 -15.22 -7.09 -20.44
N GLY A 456 -15.76 -6.34 -19.47
CA GLY A 456 -17.03 -5.64 -19.64
C GLY A 456 -16.87 -4.38 -20.48
N ALA A 457 -17.94 -4.00 -21.18
CA ALA A 457 -18.06 -2.68 -21.79
C ALA A 457 -18.33 -1.65 -20.68
N ILE A 458 -17.26 -1.05 -20.19
CA ILE A 458 -17.24 -0.05 -19.12
C ILE A 458 -16.67 1.26 -19.66
N ASP A 459 -16.97 2.36 -18.99
CA ASP A 459 -16.66 3.71 -19.45
C ASP A 459 -15.70 4.41 -18.49
N GLY A 460 -14.84 5.26 -19.03
CA GLY A 460 -13.88 6.06 -18.26
C GLY A 460 -14.14 7.54 -18.45
N THR A 461 -14.08 8.31 -17.37
CA THR A 461 -14.14 9.77 -17.40
C THR A 461 -13.02 10.36 -16.56
N GLY A 462 -12.26 11.30 -17.11
CA GLY A 462 -11.23 12.05 -16.40
C GLY A 462 -11.81 13.18 -15.55
N ASN A 463 -10.95 14.08 -15.11
CA ASN A 463 -11.28 15.23 -14.29
C ASN A 463 -10.95 16.55 -15.02
N ALA A 464 -10.42 17.57 -14.32
CA ALA A 464 -10.05 18.86 -14.91
C ALA A 464 -8.54 19.04 -15.11
N MET A 465 -7.75 18.04 -14.73
CA MET A 465 -6.31 17.96 -14.88
C MET A 465 -5.98 17.26 -16.19
N GLN A 466 -4.69 17.13 -16.49
CA GLN A 466 -4.28 16.28 -17.60
C GLN A 466 -4.38 14.82 -17.16
N ASN A 467 -5.20 14.04 -17.87
CA ASN A 467 -5.39 12.62 -17.57
C ASN A 467 -4.84 11.68 -18.65
N SER A 468 -4.49 10.46 -18.26
CA SER A 468 -4.25 9.34 -19.16
C SER A 468 -5.30 8.25 -18.95
N LEU A 469 -6.20 8.11 -19.91
CA LEU A 469 -7.28 7.12 -19.89
C LEU A 469 -6.97 5.97 -20.85
N ARG A 470 -6.96 4.75 -20.32
CA ARG A 470 -6.79 3.51 -21.08
C ARG A 470 -8.01 2.61 -20.92
N GLY A 471 -8.64 2.28 -22.04
CA GLY A 471 -9.71 1.28 -22.12
C GLY A 471 -9.20 -0.16 -22.07
N ASN A 472 -10.15 -1.09 -22.02
CA ASN A 472 -9.89 -2.53 -22.01
C ASN A 472 -10.04 -3.14 -23.41
N GLY A 473 -10.50 -4.39 -23.52
CA GLY A 473 -10.70 -5.07 -24.80
C GLY A 473 -12.14 -5.07 -25.31
N ALA A 474 -13.04 -4.36 -24.63
CA ALA A 474 -14.44 -4.20 -24.99
C ALA A 474 -14.68 -2.79 -25.54
N ALA A 475 -15.89 -2.51 -26.01
CA ALA A 475 -16.26 -1.14 -26.41
C ALA A 475 -16.31 -0.22 -25.18
N ASN A 476 -15.44 0.78 -25.12
CA ASN A 476 -15.36 1.76 -24.04
C ASN A 476 -15.73 3.16 -24.53
N ARG A 477 -16.46 3.93 -23.72
CA ARG A 477 -16.53 5.39 -23.89
C ARG A 477 -15.48 6.04 -22.99
N LEU A 478 -14.57 6.80 -23.59
CA LEU A 478 -13.51 7.54 -22.89
C LEU A 478 -13.73 9.05 -23.06
N ASP A 479 -13.92 9.73 -21.94
CA ASP A 479 -14.13 11.17 -21.86
C ASP A 479 -13.03 11.79 -21.00
N GLY A 480 -12.09 12.53 -21.60
CA GLY A 480 -10.97 13.13 -20.86
C GLY A 480 -11.41 14.13 -19.79
N GLY A 481 -12.57 14.76 -19.98
CA GLY A 481 -12.97 15.91 -19.17
C GLY A 481 -12.29 17.17 -19.68
N ALA A 482 -11.87 18.06 -18.77
CA ALA A 482 -11.10 19.24 -19.14
C ALA A 482 -9.62 18.96 -18.92
N GLY A 483 -8.76 19.41 -19.82
CA GLY A 483 -7.34 19.11 -19.69
C GLY A 483 -6.65 19.03 -21.04
N ALA A 484 -5.56 18.30 -21.07
CA ALA A 484 -4.88 17.96 -22.31
C ALA A 484 -4.62 16.46 -22.28
N ASP A 485 -5.67 15.68 -22.52
CA ASP A 485 -5.71 14.30 -22.07
C ASP A 485 -5.14 13.32 -23.11
N MET A 486 -4.65 12.18 -22.65
CA MET A 486 -4.28 11.06 -23.52
C MET A 486 -5.36 9.98 -23.43
N LEU A 487 -5.97 9.64 -24.56
CA LEU A 487 -7.03 8.64 -24.63
C LEU A 487 -6.59 7.44 -25.48
N VAL A 488 -6.66 6.24 -24.90
CA VAL A 488 -6.28 4.97 -25.54
C VAL A 488 -7.44 3.99 -25.40
N GLY A 489 -8.23 3.77 -26.45
CA GLY A 489 -9.39 2.86 -26.41
C GLY A 489 -9.00 1.42 -26.13
N GLY A 490 -7.94 0.94 -26.80
CA GLY A 490 -7.49 -0.43 -26.68
C GLY A 490 -8.02 -1.27 -27.84
N LYS A 491 -8.74 -2.35 -27.56
CA LYS A 491 -9.44 -3.09 -28.62
C LYS A 491 -10.92 -2.91 -28.42
N GLY A 492 -11.68 -2.98 -29.49
CA GLY A 492 -13.13 -2.89 -29.41
C GLY A 492 -13.65 -1.82 -30.34
N ASN A 493 -14.85 -1.33 -30.07
CA ASN A 493 -15.42 -0.20 -30.78
C ASN A 493 -15.49 0.95 -29.78
N ASP A 494 -14.41 1.72 -29.70
CA ASP A 494 -14.25 2.71 -28.66
C ASP A 494 -14.81 4.06 -29.08
N THR A 495 -15.23 4.87 -28.10
CA THR A 495 -15.76 6.21 -28.34
C THR A 495 -15.00 7.23 -27.52
N TYR A 496 -14.23 8.08 -28.20
CA TYR A 496 -13.53 9.22 -27.62
C TYR A 496 -14.40 10.46 -27.63
N VAL A 497 -14.47 11.19 -26.52
CA VAL A 497 -15.42 12.29 -26.35
C VAL A 497 -14.72 13.62 -26.26
N LEU A 498 -15.19 14.60 -27.05
CA LEU A 498 -14.78 16.00 -26.92
C LEU A 498 -16.02 16.87 -26.81
N ALA A 499 -16.09 17.70 -25.77
CA ALA A 499 -17.04 18.80 -25.67
C ALA A 499 -16.30 20.14 -25.62
N ARG A 500 -17.06 21.25 -25.61
CA ARG A 500 -16.45 22.57 -25.40
C ARG A 500 -15.90 22.69 -23.98
N GLY A 501 -14.68 23.22 -23.86
CA GLY A 501 -13.97 23.33 -22.59
C GLY A 501 -13.16 22.09 -22.21
N HIS A 502 -13.15 21.04 -23.05
CA HIS A 502 -12.35 19.84 -22.79
C HIS A 502 -10.85 20.08 -23.05
N GLY A 503 -10.50 21.04 -23.89
CA GLY A 503 -9.10 21.34 -24.19
C GLY A 503 -8.52 20.40 -25.26
N SER A 504 -7.26 20.01 -25.09
CA SER A 504 -6.44 19.51 -26.20
C SER A 504 -6.08 18.05 -26.02
N ASP A 505 -6.97 17.17 -26.45
CA ASP A 505 -6.85 15.73 -26.20
C ASP A 505 -6.12 15.02 -27.34
N THR A 506 -5.36 13.98 -27.00
CA THR A 506 -4.63 13.14 -27.94
C THR A 506 -5.18 11.73 -27.92
N ILE A 507 -5.65 11.28 -29.07
CA ILE A 507 -6.12 9.90 -29.26
C ILE A 507 -4.95 9.05 -29.78
N HIS A 508 -4.70 7.94 -29.09
CA HIS A 508 -3.74 6.92 -29.47
C HIS A 508 -4.48 5.64 -29.85
N GLU A 509 -4.81 5.53 -31.12
CA GLU A 509 -5.39 4.32 -31.66
C GLU A 509 -4.35 3.22 -31.85
N ASN A 510 -4.73 2.00 -31.46
CA ASN A 510 -3.89 0.82 -31.58
C ASN A 510 -4.65 -0.45 -31.99
N ASP A 511 -5.94 -0.35 -32.31
CA ASP A 511 -6.70 -1.48 -32.84
C ASP A 511 -6.54 -1.62 -34.37
N ASN A 512 -6.37 -2.85 -34.83
CA ASN A 512 -6.41 -3.19 -36.26
C ASN A 512 -7.37 -4.34 -36.55
N THR A 513 -8.22 -4.67 -35.59
CA THR A 513 -9.18 -5.76 -35.66
C THR A 513 -10.21 -5.45 -36.76
N PRO A 514 -10.30 -6.27 -37.82
CA PRO A 514 -11.21 -5.98 -38.93
C PRO A 514 -12.68 -5.95 -38.49
N GLY A 515 -13.39 -4.88 -38.86
CA GLY A 515 -14.81 -4.70 -38.56
C GLY A 515 -15.08 -3.96 -37.26
N ASN A 516 -14.04 -3.61 -36.50
CA ASN A 516 -14.17 -2.65 -35.43
C ASN A 516 -14.35 -1.23 -35.98
N THR A 517 -14.97 -0.35 -35.20
CA THR A 517 -15.29 1.02 -35.60
C THR A 517 -15.17 1.92 -34.38
N ASP A 518 -14.07 2.63 -34.32
CA ASP A 518 -13.79 3.61 -33.29
C ASP A 518 -14.41 4.96 -33.69
N VAL A 519 -14.85 5.72 -32.69
CA VAL A 519 -15.64 6.95 -32.86
C VAL A 519 -14.98 8.11 -32.13
N ALA A 520 -14.69 9.19 -32.86
CA ALA A 520 -14.39 10.50 -32.29
C ALA A 520 -15.70 11.30 -32.22
N ALA A 521 -16.30 11.34 -31.03
CA ALA A 521 -17.59 11.96 -30.77
C ALA A 521 -17.42 13.40 -30.25
N PHE A 522 -17.83 14.36 -31.06
CA PHE A 522 -17.98 15.76 -30.67
C PHE A 522 -19.40 15.96 -30.12
N VAL A 523 -19.53 16.20 -28.82
CA VAL A 523 -20.83 16.23 -28.14
C VAL A 523 -21.34 17.66 -27.90
N GLY A 524 -22.57 17.79 -27.40
CA GLY A 524 -23.18 19.08 -27.13
C GLY A 524 -23.65 19.80 -28.39
N ASP A 525 -23.27 21.07 -28.56
CA ASP A 525 -23.67 21.91 -29.69
C ASP A 525 -22.68 21.89 -30.87
N ILE A 526 -21.66 21.02 -30.82
CA ILE A 526 -20.61 20.97 -31.84
C ILE A 526 -21.16 20.36 -33.14
N ALA A 527 -21.38 21.22 -34.13
CA ALA A 527 -21.85 20.84 -35.46
C ALA A 527 -20.69 20.66 -36.46
N ALA A 528 -20.98 20.02 -37.60
CA ALA A 528 -20.00 19.72 -38.65
C ALA A 528 -19.26 20.95 -39.21
N ASP A 529 -19.94 22.10 -39.30
CA ASP A 529 -19.37 23.37 -39.76
C ASP A 529 -18.56 24.11 -38.69
N GLN A 530 -18.51 23.56 -37.47
CA GLN A 530 -17.69 24.05 -36.36
C GLN A 530 -16.40 23.24 -36.17
N LEU A 531 -16.17 22.23 -37.01
CA LEU A 531 -14.96 21.40 -36.96
C LEU A 531 -13.97 21.82 -38.04
N TRP A 532 -12.69 21.87 -37.66
CA TRP A 532 -11.58 22.21 -38.56
C TRP A 532 -10.55 21.08 -38.60
N PHE A 533 -10.31 20.52 -39.78
CA PHE A 533 -9.42 19.39 -40.00
C PHE A 533 -8.08 19.85 -40.56
N ARG A 534 -6.98 19.41 -39.94
CA ARG A 534 -5.63 19.77 -40.36
C ARG A 534 -4.66 18.61 -40.20
N ARG A 535 -3.78 18.42 -41.17
CA ARG A 535 -2.65 17.51 -41.06
C ARG A 535 -1.48 18.20 -40.36
N LEU A 536 -0.93 17.56 -39.32
CA LEU A 536 0.27 18.00 -38.61
C LEU A 536 1.27 16.84 -38.54
N GLY A 537 2.28 16.86 -39.42
CA GLY A 537 3.23 15.75 -39.55
C GLY A 537 2.53 14.44 -39.95
N SER A 538 2.61 13.44 -39.06
CA SER A 538 1.92 12.14 -39.18
C SER A 538 0.54 12.08 -38.51
N SER A 539 0.12 13.14 -37.81
CA SER A 539 -1.12 13.18 -37.03
C SER A 539 -2.21 14.00 -37.73
N LEU A 540 -3.46 13.72 -37.37
CA LEU A 540 -4.63 14.50 -37.75
C LEU A 540 -5.07 15.34 -36.55
N GLU A 541 -5.21 16.65 -36.75
CA GLU A 541 -5.84 17.54 -35.79
C GLU A 541 -7.28 17.83 -36.24
N VAL A 542 -8.23 17.73 -35.31
CA VAL A 542 -9.63 18.13 -35.50
C VAL A 542 -10.00 19.11 -34.39
N SER A 543 -10.08 20.39 -34.74
CA SER A 543 -10.33 21.48 -33.78
C SER A 543 -11.77 21.96 -33.82
N VAL A 544 -12.30 22.39 -32.68
CA VAL A 544 -13.56 23.14 -32.61
C VAL A 544 -13.25 24.61 -32.80
N ILE A 545 -13.80 25.22 -33.85
CA ILE A 545 -13.45 26.59 -34.26
C ILE A 545 -13.67 27.60 -33.13
N GLY A 546 -12.73 28.54 -33.01
CA GLY A 546 -12.79 29.60 -32.01
C GLY A 546 -12.56 29.16 -30.56
N THR A 547 -12.15 27.92 -30.33
CA THR A 547 -11.86 27.37 -28.99
C THR A 547 -10.47 26.73 -28.94
N ALA A 548 -10.04 26.34 -27.73
CA ALA A 548 -8.85 25.52 -27.55
C ALA A 548 -9.14 24.02 -27.76
N ASP A 549 -10.42 23.66 -27.91
CA ASP A 549 -10.88 22.27 -27.92
C ASP A 549 -10.47 21.57 -29.21
N ARG A 550 -9.78 20.45 -29.11
CA ARG A 550 -9.35 19.66 -30.27
C ARG A 550 -9.02 18.23 -29.91
N PHE A 551 -9.17 17.36 -30.90
CA PHE A 551 -8.49 16.07 -30.93
C PHE A 551 -7.21 16.14 -31.76
N MET A 552 -6.17 15.48 -31.28
CA MET A 552 -4.99 15.08 -32.02
C MET A 552 -4.99 13.56 -32.16
N VAL A 553 -5.33 13.03 -33.33
CA VAL A 553 -5.26 11.58 -33.60
C VAL A 553 -3.83 11.24 -34.03
N ASN A 554 -3.08 10.61 -33.13
CA ASN A 554 -1.67 10.34 -33.30
C ASN A 554 -1.45 9.26 -34.37
N GLY A 555 -0.55 9.54 -35.33
CA GLY A 555 -0.17 8.54 -36.33
C GLY A 555 -1.22 8.26 -37.39
N TRP A 556 -2.30 9.05 -37.50
CA TRP A 556 -3.35 8.94 -38.53
C TRP A 556 -2.83 8.62 -39.95
N TYR A 557 -1.72 9.24 -40.33
CA TYR A 557 -1.11 9.11 -41.67
C TYR A 557 -0.08 7.98 -41.79
N ASN A 558 0.14 7.18 -40.75
CA ASN A 558 1.07 6.04 -40.75
C ASN A 558 0.42 4.73 -41.24
N GLY A 559 -0.90 4.61 -41.15
CA GLY A 559 -1.66 3.43 -41.55
C GLY A 559 -3.10 3.47 -41.04
N SER A 560 -3.93 2.50 -41.43
CA SER A 560 -5.32 2.43 -40.98
C SER A 560 -5.46 2.04 -39.51
N ALA A 561 -4.49 1.32 -38.93
CA ALA A 561 -4.49 0.87 -37.54
C ALA A 561 -4.27 1.98 -36.48
N SER A 562 -4.15 3.24 -36.93
CA SER A 562 -3.98 4.40 -36.06
C SER A 562 -4.99 5.49 -36.41
N ARG A 563 -6.09 5.08 -37.07
CA ARG A 563 -7.20 5.96 -37.42
C ARG A 563 -8.37 5.62 -36.53
N VAL A 564 -9.18 6.64 -36.30
CA VAL A 564 -10.56 6.50 -35.85
C VAL A 564 -11.44 6.40 -37.10
N GLU A 565 -12.31 5.39 -37.18
CA GLU A 565 -13.12 5.11 -38.38
C GLU A 565 -14.25 6.12 -38.60
N GLU A 566 -14.84 6.64 -37.53
CA GLU A 566 -15.99 7.54 -37.59
C GLU A 566 -15.77 8.80 -36.73
N PHE A 567 -16.12 9.97 -37.28
CA PHE A 567 -16.30 11.19 -36.52
C PHE A 567 -17.79 11.49 -36.42
N ARG A 568 -18.28 11.82 -35.23
CA ARG A 568 -19.70 12.05 -34.97
C ARG A 568 -19.93 13.41 -34.31
N THR A 569 -20.87 14.21 -34.84
CA THR A 569 -21.22 15.52 -34.28
C THR A 569 -22.36 15.45 -33.26
N GLY A 570 -22.58 16.53 -32.52
CA GLY A 570 -23.60 16.58 -31.46
C GLY A 570 -25.03 16.43 -31.96
N ASP A 571 -25.27 16.73 -33.24
CA ASP A 571 -26.54 16.51 -33.94
C ASP A 571 -26.63 15.16 -34.66
N GLY A 572 -25.62 14.30 -34.49
CA GLY A 572 -25.62 12.90 -34.95
C GLY A 572 -25.15 12.69 -36.39
N ARG A 573 -24.62 13.71 -37.08
CA ARG A 573 -23.99 13.49 -38.39
C ARG A 573 -22.71 12.70 -38.26
N THR A 574 -22.41 11.92 -39.29
CA THR A 574 -21.24 11.03 -39.32
C THR A 574 -20.32 11.38 -40.48
N LEU A 575 -19.02 11.24 -40.26
CA LEU A 575 -17.95 11.38 -41.25
C LEU A 575 -17.04 10.15 -41.13
N LEU A 576 -16.87 9.42 -42.23
CA LEU A 576 -16.00 8.24 -42.24
C LEU A 576 -14.54 8.63 -42.53
N ASP A 577 -13.58 7.85 -42.03
CA ASP A 577 -12.14 8.08 -42.19
C ASP A 577 -11.71 8.36 -43.65
N GLY A 578 -12.31 7.62 -44.60
CA GLY A 578 -12.04 7.74 -46.04
C GLY A 578 -12.48 9.08 -46.64
N GLN A 579 -13.31 9.85 -45.95
CA GLN A 579 -13.82 11.16 -46.37
C GLN A 579 -13.05 12.32 -45.72
N VAL A 580 -12.32 12.07 -44.62
CA VAL A 580 -11.57 13.10 -43.87
C VAL A 580 -10.59 13.87 -44.76
N GLN A 581 -9.92 13.19 -45.70
CA GLN A 581 -8.92 13.83 -46.54
C GLN A 581 -9.51 14.97 -47.40
N ALA A 582 -10.78 14.86 -47.82
CA ALA A 582 -11.43 15.91 -48.60
C ALA A 582 -11.60 17.21 -47.81
N LEU A 583 -11.87 17.10 -46.50
CA LEU A 583 -11.95 18.25 -45.60
C LEU A 583 -10.57 18.85 -45.33
N VAL A 584 -9.57 18.00 -45.05
CA VAL A 584 -8.17 18.45 -44.86
C VAL A 584 -7.67 19.23 -46.08
N ASP A 585 -7.89 18.71 -47.30
CA ASP A 585 -7.46 19.37 -48.54
C ASP A 585 -8.19 20.69 -48.77
N ALA A 586 -9.50 20.74 -48.51
CA ALA A 586 -10.30 21.96 -48.67
C ALA A 586 -9.86 23.05 -47.67
N MET A 587 -9.62 22.67 -46.41
CA MET A 587 -9.26 23.59 -45.33
C MET A 587 -7.79 24.03 -45.38
N ALA A 588 -6.88 23.26 -46.00
CA ALA A 588 -5.46 23.59 -46.09
C ALA A 588 -5.15 24.93 -46.78
N SER A 589 -6.07 25.45 -47.59
CA SER A 589 -5.93 26.74 -48.27
C SER A 589 -6.33 27.96 -47.42
N PHE A 590 -6.83 27.72 -46.21
CA PHE A 590 -7.37 28.74 -45.32
C PHE A 590 -6.68 28.72 -43.95
N ALA A 591 -6.72 29.86 -43.26
CA ALA A 591 -6.38 29.91 -41.85
C ALA A 591 -7.61 29.50 -41.01
N PRO A 592 -7.43 28.73 -39.92
CA PRO A 592 -8.52 28.42 -39.01
C PRO A 592 -9.06 29.72 -38.36
N PRO A 593 -10.36 29.79 -38.03
CA PRO A 593 -10.92 30.92 -37.32
C PRO A 593 -10.16 31.21 -36.01
N PRO A 594 -9.91 32.49 -35.67
CA PRO A 594 -9.22 32.86 -34.43
C PRO A 594 -10.06 32.53 -33.18
N MET A 595 -9.40 32.43 -32.03
CA MET A 595 -10.04 32.25 -30.73
C MET A 595 -11.20 33.24 -30.49
N GLY A 596 -12.30 32.75 -29.94
CA GLY A 596 -13.55 33.50 -29.72
C GLY A 596 -14.49 33.53 -30.93
N GLN A 597 -14.05 33.09 -32.12
CA GLN A 597 -14.90 33.01 -33.29
C GLN A 597 -15.58 31.64 -33.42
N LEU A 598 -16.73 31.50 -32.75
CA LEU A 598 -17.48 30.23 -32.65
C LEU A 598 -18.36 29.90 -33.86
N VAL A 599 -18.43 30.82 -34.83
CA VAL A 599 -19.22 30.67 -36.06
C VAL A 599 -18.30 30.81 -37.25
N LEU A 600 -18.41 29.87 -38.19
CA LEU A 600 -17.64 29.88 -39.42
C LEU A 600 -18.04 31.12 -40.25
N PRO A 601 -17.12 32.06 -40.51
CA PRO A 601 -17.46 33.29 -41.23
C PRO A 601 -17.85 32.98 -42.68
N ASP A 602 -18.78 33.74 -43.25
CA ASP A 602 -19.31 33.52 -44.61
C ASP A 602 -18.22 33.38 -45.69
N THR A 603 -17.10 34.09 -45.53
CA THR A 603 -15.94 34.03 -46.44
C THR A 603 -15.25 32.66 -46.45
N LEU A 604 -15.39 31.88 -45.37
CA LEU A 604 -14.92 30.50 -45.25
C LEU A 604 -16.07 29.50 -45.44
N ALA A 605 -17.27 29.81 -44.96
CA ALA A 605 -18.42 28.91 -45.05
C ALA A 605 -18.85 28.67 -46.50
N ALA A 606 -18.93 29.70 -47.34
CA ALA A 606 -19.34 29.56 -48.73
C ALA A 606 -18.46 28.60 -49.56
N PRO A 607 -17.11 28.68 -49.53
CA PRO A 607 -16.26 27.74 -50.26
C PRO A 607 -16.22 26.33 -49.64
N LEU A 608 -16.42 26.18 -48.32
CA LEU A 608 -16.34 24.88 -47.64
C LEU A 608 -17.67 24.10 -47.66
N ALA A 609 -18.81 24.78 -47.75
CA ALA A 609 -20.14 24.17 -47.67
C ALA A 609 -20.38 22.98 -48.63
N PRO A 610 -19.94 23.00 -49.91
CA PRO A 610 -20.12 21.86 -50.81
C PRO A 610 -19.37 20.61 -50.35
N VAL A 611 -18.18 20.78 -49.76
CA VAL A 611 -17.37 19.65 -49.26
C VAL A 611 -18.00 19.12 -47.99
N ILE A 612 -18.35 19.99 -47.04
CA ILE A 612 -19.01 19.61 -45.77
C ILE A 612 -20.29 18.81 -46.05
N ALA A 613 -21.16 19.29 -46.95
CA ALA A 613 -22.41 18.61 -47.29
C ALA A 613 -22.22 17.28 -48.05
N ALA A 614 -21.08 17.07 -48.70
CA ALA A 614 -20.79 15.82 -49.41
C ALA A 614 -20.14 14.76 -48.50
N THR A 615 -19.45 15.18 -47.44
CA THR A 615 -18.70 14.30 -46.55
C THR A 615 -19.47 13.90 -45.29
N TRP A 616 -20.30 14.79 -44.73
CA TRP A 616 -21.08 14.51 -43.51
C TRP A 616 -22.48 14.00 -43.85
N HIS A 617 -22.91 12.87 -43.26
CA HIS A 617 -24.18 12.19 -43.54
C HIS A 617 -25.10 12.09 -42.34
#